data_AF-A0A518J0Z2-F1
#
_entry.id   AF-A0A518J0Z2-F1
#
_cell.length_a   1.000
_cell.length_b   1.000
_cell.length_c   1.000
_cell.angle_alpha   90.00
_cell.angle_beta   90.00
_cell.angle_gamma   90.00
#
_symmetry.space_group_name_H-M   'P 1'
#
loop_
_entity.id
_entity.type
_entity.pdbx_description
1 polymer ?
#
loop_
_entity_poly.entity_id
_entity_poly.type
_entity_poly.pdbx_seq_one_letter_code
_entity_poly.pdbx_strand_id
1 'polypeptide(L)'
;MTIDILVAPKHRFDEILQDIHNTSGEVVSQDAGLSIDDVVTITAIYRNAIDDRAAWWKIRREVNARFATHPDIQTRTLAAIPGNVIGEIAGFSSENIGAIAERWIAEDGATPGTSQNAMDSLASLVAACNIATTQSTEVLLRTNQPPNAFERAFSTLGGKELANYQKAFGKWDDTKRHEAHQKYNYYQKQGLANCLALVLRDLTRPKTKKVNLKADQRTIQRHIAKRVKAYRKNPCPILGSPGDPVKLITLTFDIEYEGYVDFDFDTRPDAISDIRWEERTEECLEIPHWNEGMQRFCYDGIPLNVTLHDGSKTKITSEAGEDVYERYIGDMLRDSLIDARESGLFDNLPLARECFMLVAGTHANYAWPDERGFCDAHSAHRHDGG
;
A
#
# COMPACT_ATOMS: atom_id res chain seq x y z
N MET A 1 -24.26 5.10 20.27
CA MET A 1 -23.08 5.81 19.74
C MET A 1 -22.26 6.19 20.95
N THR A 2 -21.12 5.54 21.18
CA THR A 2 -20.27 5.77 22.37
C THR A 2 -19.30 6.90 22.06
N ILE A 3 -19.66 8.11 22.50
CA ILE A 3 -18.73 9.20 22.68
C ILE A 3 -18.28 9.09 24.12
N ASP A 4 -17.03 8.66 24.33
CA ASP A 4 -16.50 8.53 25.68
C ASP A 4 -15.79 9.86 26.00
N ILE A 5 -16.32 10.58 26.99
CA ILE A 5 -15.81 11.88 27.44
C ILE A 5 -15.10 11.66 28.77
N LEU A 6 -13.84 12.10 28.89
CA LEU A 6 -13.06 11.97 30.12
C LEU A 6 -12.92 13.33 30.79
N VAL A 7 -13.06 13.38 32.13
CA VAL A 7 -12.94 14.60 32.95
C VAL A 7 -11.98 14.33 34.10
N ALA A 8 -10.91 15.13 34.25
CA ALA A 8 -9.88 14.88 35.28
C ALA A 8 -9.25 16.15 35.88
N PRO A 9 -8.88 16.17 37.18
CA PRO A 9 -8.24 17.33 37.81
C PRO A 9 -6.89 17.70 37.19
N LYS A 10 -6.61 19.00 37.09
CA LYS A 10 -5.39 19.53 36.42
C LYS A 10 -4.07 18.97 36.95
N HIS A 11 -3.96 18.68 38.25
CA HIS A 11 -2.73 18.11 38.84
C HIS A 11 -2.58 16.60 38.58
N ARG A 12 -3.70 15.90 38.30
CA ARG A 12 -3.70 14.49 37.89
C ARG A 12 -3.49 14.32 36.40
N PHE A 13 -3.69 15.39 35.62
CA PHE A 13 -3.48 15.40 34.18
C PHE A 13 -2.06 14.98 33.77
N ASP A 14 -1.03 15.52 34.44
CA ASP A 14 0.37 15.17 34.17
C ASP A 14 0.72 13.75 34.64
N GLU A 15 0.07 13.26 35.71
CA GLU A 15 0.23 11.88 36.21
C GLU A 15 -0.43 10.87 35.25
N ILE A 16 -1.61 11.21 34.73
CA ILE A 16 -2.34 10.45 33.70
C ILE A 16 -1.52 10.39 32.40
N LEU A 17 -0.76 11.43 32.10
CA LEU A 17 0.14 11.50 30.94
C LEU A 17 1.47 10.76 31.13
N GLN A 18 1.94 10.56 32.37
CA GLN A 18 3.24 9.95 32.68
C GLN A 18 3.19 8.42 32.91
N ASP A 19 2.03 7.83 33.18
CA ASP A 19 1.87 6.37 33.41
C ASP A 19 1.84 5.56 32.10
N ILE A 20 2.95 5.56 31.35
CA ILE A 20 3.13 4.88 30.05
C ILE A 20 2.97 3.34 30.14
N HIS A 21 3.05 2.78 31.35
CA HIS A 21 3.01 1.33 31.62
C HIS A 21 1.91 0.90 32.57
N ASN A 22 0.95 1.78 32.85
CA ASN A 22 -0.35 1.41 33.37
C ASN A 22 -0.26 0.63 34.69
N THR A 23 0.27 1.30 35.71
CA THR A 23 0.41 0.77 37.07
C THR A 23 -0.62 1.33 38.05
N SER A 24 -1.37 2.35 37.67
CA SER A 24 -2.45 2.90 38.48
C SER A 24 -3.76 2.12 38.29
N GLY A 25 -4.23 1.47 39.35
CA GLY A 25 -5.51 0.71 39.37
C GLY A 25 -6.75 1.61 39.45
N GLU A 26 -6.74 2.80 38.86
CA GLU A 26 -7.81 3.79 39.00
C GLU A 26 -8.81 3.73 37.84
N VAL A 27 -10.10 3.80 38.21
CA VAL A 27 -11.25 3.64 37.31
C VAL A 27 -11.69 5.02 36.82
N VAL A 28 -11.57 5.26 35.50
CA VAL A 28 -11.86 6.57 34.87
C VAL A 28 -13.35 6.75 34.52
N SER A 29 -14.16 5.69 34.67
CA SER A 29 -15.63 5.74 34.71
C SER A 29 -16.18 4.43 35.27
N GLN A 30 -16.98 4.48 36.34
CA GLN A 30 -17.53 3.28 36.99
C GLN A 30 -18.51 2.49 36.11
N ASP A 31 -19.10 3.10 35.08
CA ASP A 31 -20.13 2.46 34.26
C ASP A 31 -19.59 1.71 33.02
N ALA A 32 -18.31 1.88 32.66
CA ALA A 32 -17.76 1.36 31.40
C ALA A 32 -16.53 0.44 31.53
N GLY A 33 -15.92 0.31 32.71
CA GLY A 33 -14.78 -0.61 32.93
C GLY A 33 -13.50 -0.29 32.15
N LEU A 34 -13.28 0.98 31.80
CA LEU A 34 -12.10 1.45 31.05
C LEU A 34 -10.97 1.92 32.00
N SER A 35 -9.73 1.58 31.65
CA SER A 35 -8.49 1.98 32.34
C SER A 35 -7.65 2.95 31.50
N ILE A 36 -6.56 3.44 32.08
CA ILE A 36 -5.69 4.43 31.45
C ILE A 36 -4.87 3.88 30.25
N ASP A 37 -4.77 2.55 30.11
CA ASP A 37 -4.26 1.83 28.93
C ASP A 37 -4.89 2.27 27.60
N ASP A 38 -6.10 2.83 27.64
CA ASP A 38 -6.86 3.19 26.43
C ASP A 38 -6.54 4.60 25.90
N VAL A 39 -5.59 5.32 26.50
CA VAL A 39 -5.26 6.75 26.26
C VAL A 39 -3.87 6.89 25.61
N VAL A 40 -3.78 7.47 24.40
CA VAL A 40 -2.48 7.51 23.67
C VAL A 40 -1.92 8.92 23.39
N THR A 41 -2.72 9.99 23.21
CA THR A 41 -2.18 11.38 23.16
C THR A 41 -3.25 12.46 23.36
N ILE A 42 -2.85 13.68 23.77
CA ILE A 42 -3.72 14.85 24.03
C ILE A 42 -3.32 16.05 23.13
N THR A 43 -4.28 16.67 22.44
CA THR A 43 -4.08 17.91 21.63
C THR A 43 -5.05 19.01 22.04
N ALA A 44 -4.58 20.25 22.26
CA ALA A 44 -5.40 21.41 22.63
C ALA A 44 -6.10 22.08 21.42
N ILE A 45 -7.41 22.35 21.51
CA ILE A 45 -8.25 22.91 20.42
C ILE A 45 -8.62 24.39 20.61
N TYR A 46 -8.18 25.31 19.76
CA TYR A 46 -8.60 26.72 19.85
C TYR A 46 -10.02 26.99 19.29
N ARG A 47 -10.70 27.99 19.88
CA ARG A 47 -12.09 28.44 19.65
C ARG A 47 -12.57 28.45 18.19
N ASN A 48 -11.73 28.93 17.26
CA ASN A 48 -12.12 29.13 15.86
C ASN A 48 -12.24 27.82 15.06
N ALA A 49 -11.83 26.69 15.65
CA ALA A 49 -11.81 25.39 14.99
C ALA A 49 -13.15 24.64 15.03
N ILE A 50 -14.05 25.00 15.94
CA ILE A 50 -15.33 24.30 16.12
C ILE A 50 -16.38 24.85 15.15
N ASP A 51 -16.29 26.13 14.79
CA ASP A 51 -17.21 26.82 13.87
C ASP A 51 -16.74 26.82 12.40
N ASP A 52 -15.50 26.41 12.11
CA ASP A 52 -14.91 26.39 10.77
C ASP A 52 -14.48 24.96 10.38
N ARG A 53 -15.23 24.35 9.46
CA ARG A 53 -14.97 23.02 8.89
C ARG A 53 -13.55 22.91 8.31
N ALA A 54 -13.03 23.94 7.64
CA ALA A 54 -11.70 23.91 7.06
C ALA A 54 -10.61 23.95 8.15
N ALA A 55 -10.83 24.69 9.24
CA ALA A 55 -9.96 24.72 10.40
C ALA A 55 -10.00 23.39 11.19
N TRP A 56 -11.19 22.81 11.41
CA TRP A 56 -11.35 21.47 12.00
C TRP A 56 -10.61 20.39 11.19
N TRP A 57 -10.78 20.39 9.86
CA TRP A 57 -10.08 19.47 8.97
C TRP A 57 -8.58 19.75 8.82
N LYS A 58 -8.15 21.01 8.99
CA LYS A 58 -6.73 21.37 9.03
C LYS A 58 -6.07 20.86 10.31
N ILE A 59 -6.73 21.01 11.46
CA ILE A 59 -6.26 20.47 12.75
C ILE A 59 -6.23 18.94 12.69
N ARG A 60 -7.30 18.30 12.20
CA ARG A 60 -7.34 16.85 11.99
C ARG A 60 -6.23 16.36 11.06
N ARG A 61 -5.91 17.11 9.99
CA ARG A 61 -4.80 16.80 9.08
C ARG A 61 -3.42 17.06 9.67
N GLU A 62 -3.22 18.13 10.42
CA GLU A 62 -1.93 18.44 11.08
C GLU A 62 -1.63 17.47 12.22
N VAL A 63 -2.66 17.06 12.97
CA VAL A 63 -2.60 15.96 13.94
C VAL A 63 -2.28 14.65 13.21
N ASN A 64 -3.06 14.27 12.19
CA ASN A 64 -2.82 13.05 11.41
C ASN A 64 -1.44 13.03 10.72
N ALA A 65 -0.95 14.14 10.17
CA ALA A 65 0.34 14.20 9.47
C ALA A 65 1.54 14.07 10.42
N ARG A 66 1.40 14.50 11.68
CA ARG A 66 2.42 14.30 12.72
C ARG A 66 2.42 12.87 13.27
N PHE A 67 1.30 12.14 13.18
CA PHE A 67 1.18 10.75 13.66
C PHE A 67 1.30 9.69 12.57
N ALA A 68 1.05 10.02 11.30
CA ALA A 68 1.25 9.10 10.18
C ALA A 68 2.72 8.64 10.02
N THR A 69 3.65 9.35 10.64
CA THR A 69 5.08 9.00 10.70
C THR A 69 5.50 8.35 12.02
N HIS A 70 4.58 8.13 12.98
CA HIS A 70 4.91 7.62 14.31
C HIS A 70 4.54 6.13 14.43
N PRO A 71 5.51 5.21 14.63
CA PRO A 71 5.30 3.77 14.47
C PRO A 71 4.43 3.09 15.55
N ASP A 72 4.26 3.71 16.72
CA ASP A 72 3.73 3.02 17.92
C ASP A 72 2.37 3.53 18.45
N ILE A 73 1.69 4.46 17.77
CA ILE A 73 0.49 5.11 18.32
C ILE A 73 -0.77 4.61 17.62
N GLN A 74 -1.56 3.79 18.34
CA GLN A 74 -2.89 3.37 17.89
C GLN A 74 -3.82 4.58 17.75
N THR A 75 -4.57 4.64 16.65
CA THR A 75 -5.50 5.71 16.27
C THR A 75 -6.77 5.70 17.14
N ARG A 76 -6.60 6.06 18.40
CA ARG A 76 -7.65 6.57 19.29
C ARG A 76 -7.24 7.96 19.75
N THR A 77 -7.71 8.98 19.04
CA THR A 77 -7.35 10.36 19.34
C THR A 77 -8.22 10.88 20.48
N LEU A 78 -7.57 11.37 21.54
CA LEU A 78 -8.19 12.22 22.54
C LEU A 78 -7.86 13.66 22.23
N ALA A 79 -8.88 14.49 22.08
CA ALA A 79 -8.69 15.92 21.89
C ALA A 79 -9.01 16.65 23.19
N ALA A 80 -8.05 17.39 23.74
CA ALA A 80 -8.28 18.28 24.86
C ALA A 80 -9.01 19.52 24.42
N ILE A 81 -10.06 19.85 25.18
CA ILE A 81 -10.78 21.10 25.07
C ILE A 81 -10.06 22.10 25.97
N PRO A 82 -9.51 23.21 25.43
CA PRO A 82 -8.86 24.21 26.25
C PRO A 82 -9.81 24.84 27.26
N GLY A 83 -9.29 25.22 28.42
CA GLY A 83 -10.12 25.74 29.52
C GLY A 83 -11.02 26.92 29.14
N ASN A 84 -10.56 27.80 28.25
CA ASN A 84 -11.38 28.92 27.76
C ASN A 84 -12.55 28.46 26.87
N VAL A 85 -12.41 27.31 26.19
CA VAL A 85 -13.45 26.69 25.36
C VAL A 85 -14.39 25.84 26.22
N ILE A 86 -13.89 25.20 27.29
CA ILE A 86 -14.72 24.46 28.26
C ILE A 86 -15.81 25.37 28.85
N GLY A 87 -15.45 26.56 29.32
CA GLY A 87 -16.42 27.49 29.91
C GLY A 87 -17.44 28.01 28.90
N GLU A 88 -17.05 28.16 27.63
CA GLU A 88 -17.95 28.55 26.54
C GLU A 88 -18.96 27.45 26.21
N ILE A 89 -18.48 26.20 26.06
CA ILE A 89 -19.33 25.03 25.79
C ILE A 89 -20.27 24.76 26.98
N ALA A 90 -19.79 24.90 28.21
CA ALA A 90 -20.60 24.73 29.42
C ALA A 90 -21.83 25.67 29.43
N GLY A 91 -21.70 26.86 28.83
CA GLY A 91 -22.76 27.86 28.73
C GLY A 91 -23.76 27.65 27.59
N PHE A 92 -23.64 26.60 26.79
CA PHE A 92 -24.57 26.35 25.68
C PHE A 92 -25.98 26.02 26.18
N SER A 93 -26.97 26.74 25.66
CA SER A 93 -28.39 26.44 25.90
C SER A 93 -28.87 25.26 25.04
N SER A 94 -30.03 24.70 25.37
CA SER A 94 -30.68 23.67 24.52
C SER A 94 -30.95 24.17 23.10
N GLU A 95 -31.24 25.45 22.92
CA GLU A 95 -31.41 26.09 21.60
C GLU A 95 -30.09 26.10 20.82
N ASN A 96 -28.97 26.42 21.47
CA ASN A 96 -27.64 26.36 20.85
C ASN A 96 -27.28 24.92 20.44
N ILE A 97 -27.55 23.94 21.30
CA ILE A 97 -27.31 22.51 21.03
C ILE A 97 -28.10 22.06 19.79
N GLY A 98 -29.39 22.40 19.71
CA GLY A 98 -30.25 22.07 18.56
C GLY A 98 -29.71 22.66 17.25
N ALA A 99 -29.37 23.95 17.25
CA ALA A 99 -28.86 24.63 16.06
C ALA A 99 -27.48 24.10 15.60
N ILE A 100 -26.63 23.64 16.51
CA ILE A 100 -25.35 22.99 16.15
C ILE A 100 -25.61 21.58 15.61
N ALA A 101 -26.49 20.81 16.25
CA ALA A 101 -26.85 19.46 15.82
C ALA A 101 -27.41 19.43 14.40
N GLU A 102 -28.32 20.35 14.06
CA GLU A 102 -28.89 20.45 12.71
C GLU A 102 -27.83 20.74 11.65
N ARG A 103 -26.87 21.64 11.95
CA ARG A 103 -25.74 21.94 11.08
C ARG A 103 -24.82 20.74 10.90
N TRP A 104 -24.51 20.00 11.97
CA TRP A 104 -23.72 18.77 11.89
C TRP A 104 -24.33 17.75 10.93
N ILE A 105 -25.64 17.53 11.01
CA ILE A 105 -26.34 16.58 10.12
C ILE A 105 -26.36 17.06 8.66
N ALA A 106 -26.58 18.36 8.43
CA ALA A 106 -26.59 18.93 7.09
C ALA A 106 -25.21 18.85 6.39
N GLU A 107 -24.13 18.93 7.17
CA GLU A 107 -22.77 18.99 6.66
C GLU A 107 -22.03 17.64 6.60
N ASP A 108 -22.38 16.70 7.50
CA ASP A 108 -21.68 15.44 7.73
C ASP A 108 -22.67 14.27 7.76
N GLY A 109 -23.22 13.94 6.59
CA GLY A 109 -24.28 12.94 6.36
C GLY A 109 -23.95 11.49 6.75
N ALA A 110 -22.95 11.26 7.60
CA ALA A 110 -22.55 9.96 8.11
C ALA A 110 -22.50 9.88 9.64
N THR A 111 -22.33 10.97 10.40
CA THR A 111 -22.12 10.88 11.86
C THR A 111 -22.32 12.23 12.58
N PRO A 112 -23.21 12.34 13.57
CA PRO A 112 -24.16 11.34 14.09
C PRO A 112 -25.25 10.99 13.07
N GLY A 113 -25.78 9.76 13.10
CA GLY A 113 -26.73 9.30 12.07
C GLY A 113 -28.13 9.94 12.11
N THR A 114 -28.47 10.69 13.16
CA THR A 114 -29.76 11.38 13.33
C THR A 114 -29.59 12.68 14.12
N SER A 115 -30.52 13.63 13.94
CA SER A 115 -30.54 14.88 14.70
C SER A 115 -30.60 14.65 16.22
N GLN A 116 -31.36 13.66 16.67
CA GLN A 116 -31.44 13.31 18.09
C GLN A 116 -30.10 12.82 18.63
N ASN A 117 -29.41 11.93 17.90
CA ASN A 117 -28.09 11.44 18.32
C ASN A 117 -27.05 12.57 18.40
N ALA A 118 -27.16 13.57 17.53
CA ALA A 118 -26.31 14.76 17.57
C ALA A 118 -26.61 15.66 18.77
N MET A 119 -27.89 15.89 19.07
CA MET A 119 -28.29 16.61 20.27
C MET A 119 -27.83 15.90 21.56
N ASP A 120 -28.00 14.58 21.66
CA ASP A 120 -27.60 13.80 22.84
C ASP A 120 -26.07 13.83 23.05
N SER A 121 -25.32 13.78 21.94
CA SER A 121 -23.85 13.87 21.93
C SER A 121 -23.36 15.23 22.42
N LEU A 122 -23.94 16.31 21.89
CA LEU A 122 -23.62 17.68 22.29
C LEU A 122 -24.06 17.97 23.72
N ALA A 123 -25.23 17.50 24.15
CA ALA A 123 -25.70 17.62 25.52
C ALA A 123 -24.76 16.93 26.51
N SER A 124 -24.26 15.74 26.16
CA SER A 124 -23.26 15.02 26.97
C SER A 124 -21.95 15.80 27.09
N LEU A 125 -21.51 16.42 25.99
CA LEU A 125 -20.33 17.30 25.98
C LEU A 125 -20.52 18.54 26.85
N VAL A 126 -21.67 19.22 26.73
CA VAL A 126 -22.02 20.38 27.57
C VAL A 126 -22.08 20.00 29.04
N ALA A 127 -22.64 18.84 29.38
CA ALA A 127 -22.66 18.33 30.75
C ALA A 127 -21.24 18.09 31.28
N ALA A 128 -20.37 17.46 30.49
CA ALA A 128 -18.97 17.24 30.87
C ALA A 128 -18.21 18.56 31.05
N CYS A 129 -18.40 19.55 30.18
CA CYS A 129 -17.80 20.87 30.31
C CYS A 129 -18.33 21.66 31.53
N ASN A 130 -19.60 21.47 31.91
CA ASN A 130 -20.18 22.05 33.13
C ASN A 130 -19.56 21.47 34.40
N ILE A 131 -19.40 20.14 34.45
CA ILE A 131 -18.69 19.46 35.53
C ILE A 131 -17.25 19.99 35.60
N ALA A 132 -16.60 20.11 34.44
CA ALA A 132 -15.22 20.55 34.36
C ALA A 132 -15.00 21.98 34.82
N THR A 133 -15.90 22.89 34.44
CA THR A 133 -15.89 24.28 34.92
C THR A 133 -16.06 24.35 36.44
N THR A 134 -16.98 23.56 36.99
CA THR A 134 -17.27 23.55 38.44
C THR A 134 -16.10 22.99 39.25
N GLN A 135 -15.44 21.96 38.73
CA GLN A 135 -14.39 21.23 39.45
C GLN A 135 -12.97 21.68 39.07
N SER A 136 -12.83 22.68 38.17
CA SER A 136 -11.54 23.12 37.62
C SER A 136 -10.73 21.95 37.03
N THR A 137 -11.42 21.09 36.27
CA THR A 137 -10.87 19.91 35.61
C THR A 137 -10.82 20.10 34.09
N GLU A 138 -10.06 19.28 33.37
CA GLU A 138 -9.98 19.32 31.90
C GLU A 138 -10.94 18.30 31.27
N VAL A 139 -11.36 18.55 30.02
CA VAL A 139 -12.25 17.66 29.25
C VAL A 139 -11.50 17.10 28.03
N LEU A 140 -11.58 15.78 27.86
CA LEU A 140 -11.05 15.06 26.69
C LEU A 140 -12.18 14.43 25.88
N LEU A 141 -12.12 14.61 24.57
CA LEU A 141 -13.04 14.00 23.61
C LEU A 141 -12.41 12.76 22.98
N ARG A 142 -12.99 11.58 23.22
CA ARG A 142 -12.62 10.37 22.47
C ARG A 142 -13.27 10.40 21.10
N THR A 143 -12.48 10.57 20.05
CA THR A 143 -12.99 10.41 18.69
C THR A 143 -12.86 8.94 18.31
N ASN A 144 -13.87 8.12 18.65
CA ASN A 144 -14.00 6.82 18.02
C ASN A 144 -14.27 7.07 16.53
N GLN A 145 -13.28 6.82 15.66
CA GLN A 145 -13.54 6.89 14.23
C GLN A 145 -14.55 5.80 13.89
N PRO A 146 -15.64 6.11 13.16
CA PRO A 146 -16.51 5.07 12.66
C PRO A 146 -15.68 4.12 11.77
N PRO A 147 -16.02 2.82 11.73
CA PRO A 147 -15.28 1.86 10.91
C PRO A 147 -15.15 2.38 9.49
N ASN A 148 -13.95 2.40 8.92
CA ASN A 148 -13.72 2.90 7.57
C ASN A 148 -14.35 1.97 6.52
N ALA A 149 -14.32 2.34 5.24
CA ALA A 149 -14.97 1.55 4.19
C ALA A 149 -14.45 0.10 4.09
N PHE A 150 -13.16 -0.11 4.34
CA PHE A 150 -12.55 -1.44 4.38
C PHE A 150 -13.04 -2.22 5.61
N GLU A 151 -13.05 -1.61 6.79
CA GLU A 151 -13.50 -2.26 8.03
C GLU A 151 -14.99 -2.63 7.98
N ARG A 152 -15.82 -1.76 7.38
CA ARG A 152 -17.23 -2.07 7.11
C ARG A 152 -17.34 -3.26 6.16
N ALA A 153 -16.62 -3.26 5.04
CA ALA A 153 -16.61 -4.39 4.11
C ALA A 153 -16.13 -5.68 4.81
N PHE A 154 -15.07 -5.61 5.61
CA PHE A 154 -14.55 -6.73 6.39
C PHE A 154 -15.60 -7.27 7.37
N SER A 155 -16.33 -6.39 8.06
CA SER A 155 -17.39 -6.79 9.00
C SER A 155 -18.58 -7.49 8.36
N THR A 156 -18.75 -7.35 7.04
CA THR A 156 -19.79 -8.09 6.29
C THR A 156 -19.38 -9.51 5.89
N LEU A 157 -18.10 -9.88 6.07
CA LEU A 157 -17.65 -11.24 5.80
C LEU A 157 -18.32 -12.24 6.75
N GLY A 158 -18.75 -13.37 6.20
CA GLY A 158 -19.35 -14.46 6.95
C GLY A 158 -18.61 -15.80 6.77
N GLY A 159 -18.93 -16.76 7.63
CA GLY A 159 -18.53 -18.16 7.46
C GLY A 159 -17.01 -18.39 7.42
N LYS A 160 -16.56 -19.17 6.43
CA LYS A 160 -15.16 -19.61 6.31
C LYS A 160 -14.21 -18.47 5.94
N GLU A 161 -14.68 -17.48 5.18
CA GLU A 161 -13.85 -16.35 4.75
C GLU A 161 -13.46 -15.47 5.94
N LEU A 162 -14.43 -15.11 6.79
CA LEU A 162 -14.15 -14.38 8.02
C LEU A 162 -13.15 -15.16 8.88
N ALA A 163 -13.36 -16.48 9.10
CA ALA A 163 -12.46 -17.29 9.92
C ALA A 163 -11.01 -17.32 9.39
N ASN A 164 -10.82 -17.36 8.07
CA ASN A 164 -9.50 -17.37 7.44
C ASN A 164 -8.73 -16.06 7.69
N TYR A 165 -9.44 -14.93 7.66
CA TYR A 165 -8.81 -13.61 7.74
C TYR A 165 -8.84 -13.00 9.14
N GLN A 166 -9.77 -13.39 10.02
CA GLN A 166 -9.92 -12.86 11.37
C GLN A 166 -8.61 -12.99 12.17
N LYS A 167 -7.92 -14.12 12.04
CA LYS A 167 -6.65 -14.38 12.73
C LYS A 167 -5.53 -13.47 12.24
N ALA A 168 -5.51 -13.13 10.95
CA ALA A 168 -4.52 -12.22 10.39
C ALA A 168 -4.88 -10.77 10.74
N PHE A 169 -6.14 -10.38 10.52
CA PHE A 169 -6.66 -9.05 10.81
C PHE A 169 -6.54 -8.68 12.30
N GLY A 170 -6.82 -9.61 13.21
CA GLY A 170 -6.64 -9.40 14.65
C GLY A 170 -5.18 -9.18 15.09
N LYS A 171 -4.21 -9.48 14.22
CA LYS A 171 -2.78 -9.22 14.45
C LYS A 171 -2.28 -7.96 13.73
N TRP A 172 -3.11 -7.30 12.93
CA TRP A 172 -2.71 -6.07 12.26
C TRP A 172 -2.72 -4.92 13.25
N ASP A 173 -1.58 -4.23 13.32
CA ASP A 173 -1.49 -2.89 13.87
C ASP A 173 -2.25 -1.89 12.99
N ASP A 174 -2.33 -0.65 13.46
CA ASP A 174 -3.10 0.39 12.81
C ASP A 174 -2.47 0.87 11.50
N THR A 175 -1.14 0.83 11.38
CA THR A 175 -0.43 1.11 10.13
C THR A 175 -0.90 0.16 9.04
N LYS A 176 -0.95 -1.14 9.35
CA LYS A 176 -1.39 -2.16 8.40
C LYS A 176 -2.88 -2.09 8.09
N ARG A 177 -3.72 -1.70 9.06
CA ARG A 177 -5.16 -1.42 8.82
C ARG A 177 -5.36 -0.18 7.95
N HIS A 178 -4.54 0.85 8.14
CA HIS A 178 -4.55 2.04 7.31
C HIS A 178 -4.13 1.72 5.86
N GLU A 179 -3.05 0.95 5.69
CA GLU A 179 -2.62 0.43 4.38
C GLU A 179 -3.74 -0.38 3.72
N ALA A 180 -4.42 -1.24 4.47
CA ALA A 180 -5.58 -2.01 3.98
C ALA A 180 -6.69 -1.10 3.48
N HIS A 181 -7.01 -0.03 4.22
CA HIS A 181 -8.00 0.95 3.80
C HIS A 181 -7.59 1.70 2.53
N GLN A 182 -6.31 2.12 2.43
CA GLN A 182 -5.79 2.79 1.24
C GLN A 182 -5.85 1.87 0.01
N LYS A 183 -5.40 0.61 0.12
CA LYS A 183 -5.46 -0.39 -0.96
C LYS A 183 -6.89 -0.70 -1.36
N TYR A 184 -7.80 -0.80 -0.39
CA TYR A 184 -9.23 -0.99 -0.66
C TYR A 184 -9.80 0.15 -1.50
N ASN A 185 -9.55 1.40 -1.10
CA ASN A 185 -10.00 2.57 -1.84
C ASN A 185 -9.35 2.64 -3.24
N TYR A 186 -8.09 2.24 -3.37
CA TYR A 186 -7.40 2.14 -4.65
C TYR A 186 -8.10 1.15 -5.58
N TYR A 187 -8.33 -0.10 -5.15
CA TYR A 187 -9.03 -1.09 -5.98
C TYR A 187 -10.46 -0.68 -6.32
N GLN A 188 -11.17 -0.01 -5.40
CA GLN A 188 -12.50 0.52 -5.68
C GLN A 188 -12.47 1.58 -6.79
N LYS A 189 -11.50 2.49 -6.76
CA LYS A 189 -11.33 3.50 -7.82
C LYS A 189 -10.98 2.89 -9.17
N GLN A 190 -10.24 1.78 -9.18
CA GLN A 190 -9.93 1.01 -10.38
C GLN A 190 -11.11 0.15 -10.88
N GLY A 191 -12.26 0.17 -10.20
CA GLY A 191 -13.43 -0.62 -10.57
C GLY A 191 -13.23 -2.13 -10.44
N LEU A 192 -12.25 -2.58 -9.64
CA LEU A 192 -11.96 -4.00 -9.49
C LEU A 192 -13.05 -4.69 -8.69
N ALA A 193 -13.51 -5.84 -9.18
CA ALA A 193 -14.38 -6.72 -8.41
C ALA A 193 -13.63 -7.28 -7.19
N ASN A 194 -14.37 -7.58 -6.11
CA ASN A 194 -13.83 -8.25 -4.91
C ASN A 194 -12.63 -7.51 -4.25
N CYS A 195 -12.67 -6.18 -4.23
CA CYS A 195 -11.64 -5.32 -3.61
C CYS A 195 -11.18 -5.83 -2.22
N LEU A 196 -12.11 -6.29 -1.39
CA LEU A 196 -11.81 -6.81 -0.05
C LEU A 196 -10.92 -8.06 -0.10
N ALA A 197 -11.23 -9.01 -0.98
CA ALA A 197 -10.45 -10.22 -1.14
C ALA A 197 -9.05 -9.92 -1.68
N LEU A 198 -8.91 -8.93 -2.58
CA LEU A 198 -7.61 -8.46 -3.08
C LEU A 198 -6.76 -7.88 -1.94
N VAL A 199 -7.31 -6.96 -1.15
CA VAL A 199 -6.60 -6.38 0.01
C VAL A 199 -6.19 -7.45 1.01
N LEU A 200 -7.12 -8.35 1.36
CA LEU A 200 -6.86 -9.42 2.31
C LEU A 200 -5.80 -10.38 1.77
N ARG A 201 -5.88 -10.78 0.50
CA ARG A 201 -4.83 -11.58 -0.14
C ARG A 201 -3.49 -10.87 -0.04
N ASP A 202 -3.40 -9.62 -0.44
CA ASP A 202 -2.13 -8.91 -0.56
C ASP A 202 -1.48 -8.63 0.81
N LEU A 203 -2.28 -8.45 1.87
CA LEU A 203 -1.78 -8.20 3.22
C LEU A 203 -1.61 -9.45 4.09
N THR A 204 -2.23 -10.58 3.72
CA THR A 204 -2.14 -11.85 4.46
C THR A 204 -1.30 -12.92 3.79
N ARG A 205 -0.99 -12.79 2.50
CA ARG A 205 -0.14 -13.76 1.81
C ARG A 205 1.23 -13.78 2.48
N PRO A 206 1.73 -14.96 2.91
CA PRO A 206 3.05 -15.04 3.47
C PRO A 206 4.05 -14.64 2.39
N LYS A 207 4.66 -13.47 2.55
CA LYS A 207 5.68 -12.97 1.61
C LYS A 207 6.75 -14.03 1.40
N THR A 208 7.12 -14.25 0.15
CA THR A 208 8.04 -15.31 -0.25
C THR A 208 9.38 -15.17 0.47
N LYS A 209 9.72 -16.18 1.29
CA LYS A 209 10.98 -16.20 2.06
C LYS A 209 12.20 -16.60 1.20
N LYS A 210 11.93 -17.20 0.04
CA LYS A 210 12.92 -17.81 -0.85
C LYS A 210 12.51 -17.63 -2.30
N VAL A 211 13.34 -16.95 -3.09
CA VAL A 211 13.18 -16.85 -4.55
C VAL A 211 14.18 -17.80 -5.21
N ASN A 212 13.75 -18.48 -6.27
CA ASN A 212 14.60 -19.43 -7.00
C ASN A 212 14.64 -19.08 -8.48
N LEU A 213 15.57 -18.19 -8.83
CA LEU A 213 15.71 -17.68 -10.19
C LEU A 213 16.11 -18.78 -11.18
N LYS A 214 16.76 -19.86 -10.73
CA LYS A 214 17.04 -21.03 -11.58
C LYS A 214 15.78 -21.79 -11.99
N ALA A 215 14.79 -21.86 -11.11
CA ALA A 215 13.49 -22.45 -11.46
C ALA A 215 12.68 -21.49 -12.35
N ASP A 216 12.74 -20.20 -12.06
CA ASP A 216 12.06 -19.15 -12.84
C ASP A 216 12.63 -19.09 -14.26
N GLN A 217 13.95 -19.16 -14.43
CA GLN A 217 14.64 -19.17 -15.72
C GLN A 217 14.09 -20.25 -16.66
N ARG A 218 13.87 -21.48 -16.16
CA ARG A 218 13.29 -22.57 -16.95
C ARG A 218 11.85 -22.28 -17.38
N THR A 219 11.11 -21.52 -16.59
CA THR A 219 9.74 -21.10 -16.92
C THR A 219 9.76 -20.00 -17.97
N ILE A 220 10.69 -19.05 -17.83
CA ILE A 220 10.91 -17.96 -18.79
C ILE A 220 11.38 -18.50 -20.14
N GLN A 221 12.35 -19.41 -20.18
CA GLN A 221 12.80 -20.05 -21.43
C GLN A 221 11.65 -20.77 -22.16
N ARG A 222 10.75 -21.45 -21.42
CA ARG A 222 9.54 -22.05 -21.99
C ARG A 222 8.56 -20.99 -22.50
N HIS A 223 8.43 -19.88 -21.80
CA HIS A 223 7.60 -18.76 -22.22
C HIS A 223 8.13 -18.11 -23.51
N ILE A 224 9.44 -17.83 -23.59
CA ILE A 224 10.11 -17.34 -24.80
C ILE A 224 9.82 -18.29 -25.98
N ALA A 225 10.06 -19.58 -25.82
CA ALA A 225 9.79 -20.57 -26.88
C ALA A 225 8.32 -20.62 -27.30
N LYS A 226 7.39 -20.51 -26.35
CA LYS A 226 5.94 -20.43 -26.63
C LYS A 226 5.63 -19.20 -27.48
N ARG A 227 6.14 -18.02 -27.10
CA ARG A 227 5.90 -16.74 -27.78
C ARG A 227 6.51 -16.73 -29.18
N VAL A 228 7.74 -17.20 -29.35
CA VAL A 228 8.38 -17.37 -30.68
C VAL A 228 7.51 -18.23 -31.60
N LYS A 229 7.04 -19.38 -31.11
CA LYS A 229 6.17 -20.27 -31.90
C LYS A 229 4.81 -19.64 -32.24
N ALA A 230 4.29 -18.79 -31.35
CA ALA A 230 2.98 -18.16 -31.50
C ALA A 230 3.02 -16.84 -32.31
N TYR A 231 4.20 -16.25 -32.51
CA TYR A 231 4.37 -14.90 -33.07
C TYR A 231 3.50 -14.62 -34.31
N ARG A 232 3.54 -15.49 -35.33
CA ARG A 232 2.75 -15.29 -36.56
C ARG A 232 1.23 -15.36 -36.35
N LYS A 233 0.76 -16.05 -35.32
CA LYS A 233 -0.67 -16.25 -35.04
C LYS A 233 -1.25 -15.14 -34.18
N ASN A 234 -0.46 -14.68 -33.21
CA ASN A 234 -0.87 -13.71 -32.20
C ASN A 234 0.14 -12.55 -32.14
N PRO A 235 0.29 -11.74 -33.20
CA PRO A 235 1.10 -10.53 -33.12
C PRO A 235 0.47 -9.52 -32.17
N CYS A 236 1.30 -8.67 -31.57
CA CYS A 236 0.82 -7.48 -30.87
C CYS A 236 0.61 -6.35 -31.91
N PRO A 237 -0.63 -5.93 -32.23
CA PRO A 237 -0.87 -5.00 -33.35
C PRO A 237 -0.19 -3.64 -33.19
N ILE A 238 0.05 -3.21 -31.94
CA ILE A 238 0.73 -1.93 -31.63
C ILE A 238 2.23 -1.98 -31.92
N LEU A 239 2.81 -3.18 -32.08
CA LEU A 239 4.22 -3.42 -32.40
C LEU A 239 4.45 -3.73 -33.88
N GLY A 240 3.47 -3.38 -34.73
CA GLY A 240 3.52 -3.52 -36.18
C GLY A 240 2.96 -4.86 -36.71
N SER A 241 3.35 -5.24 -37.92
CA SER A 241 2.75 -6.35 -38.65
C SER A 241 3.60 -7.64 -38.57
N PRO A 242 3.02 -8.82 -38.30
CA PRO A 242 3.77 -10.08 -38.20
C PRO A 242 4.53 -10.51 -39.46
N GLY A 243 4.17 -9.93 -40.62
CA GLY A 243 4.82 -10.20 -41.91
C GLY A 243 6.06 -9.35 -42.15
N ASP A 244 6.22 -8.26 -41.39
CA ASP A 244 7.37 -7.37 -41.51
C ASP A 244 8.57 -7.94 -40.73
N PRO A 245 9.80 -7.58 -41.11
CA PRO A 245 10.98 -8.02 -40.38
C PRO A 245 11.00 -7.48 -38.94
N VAL A 246 11.21 -8.38 -37.96
CA VAL A 246 11.39 -8.04 -36.55
C VAL A 246 12.69 -7.26 -36.39
N LYS A 247 12.57 -6.02 -35.90
CA LYS A 247 13.69 -5.11 -35.66
C LYS A 247 14.16 -5.10 -34.21
N LEU A 248 13.26 -5.37 -33.27
CA LEU A 248 13.57 -5.36 -31.85
C LEU A 248 12.84 -6.51 -31.16
N ILE A 249 13.57 -7.22 -30.32
CA ILE A 249 13.08 -8.27 -29.43
C ILE A 249 13.28 -7.77 -28.01
N THR A 250 12.20 -7.65 -27.24
CA THR A 250 12.26 -7.09 -25.89
C THR A 250 11.74 -8.07 -24.86
N LEU A 251 12.52 -8.28 -23.80
CA LEU A 251 12.08 -8.88 -22.53
C LEU A 251 11.90 -7.75 -21.51
N THR A 252 10.67 -7.32 -21.27
CA THR A 252 10.39 -6.36 -20.19
C THR A 252 10.01 -7.11 -18.92
N PHE A 253 10.26 -6.52 -17.76
CA PHE A 253 9.83 -7.10 -16.49
C PHE A 253 9.41 -6.02 -15.49
N ASP A 254 8.56 -6.43 -14.55
CA ASP A 254 8.23 -5.63 -13.37
C ASP A 254 8.41 -6.48 -12.12
N ILE A 255 8.94 -5.86 -11.07
CA ILE A 255 9.02 -6.46 -9.74
C ILE A 255 8.52 -5.54 -8.63
N GLU A 256 8.23 -4.27 -8.93
CA GLU A 256 7.80 -3.31 -7.91
C GLU A 256 6.30 -3.41 -7.62
N TYR A 257 5.47 -3.72 -8.62
CA TYR A 257 4.01 -3.72 -8.47
C TYR A 257 3.37 -5.09 -8.62
N GLU A 258 3.67 -5.79 -9.72
CA GLU A 258 2.89 -6.98 -10.13
C GLU A 258 3.74 -8.26 -10.16
N GLY A 259 5.02 -8.16 -10.53
CA GLY A 259 5.85 -9.34 -10.75
C GLY A 259 5.48 -10.02 -12.07
N TYR A 260 6.05 -9.59 -13.18
CA TYR A 260 5.82 -10.23 -14.49
C TYR A 260 7.04 -10.13 -15.41
N VAL A 261 6.98 -10.91 -16.49
CA VAL A 261 7.88 -10.81 -17.65
C VAL A 261 7.02 -10.73 -18.91
N ASP A 262 7.26 -9.73 -19.76
CA ASP A 262 6.67 -9.65 -21.10
C ASP A 262 7.72 -9.90 -22.17
N PHE A 263 7.30 -10.50 -23.29
CA PHE A 263 8.20 -10.84 -24.38
C PHE A 263 7.59 -10.50 -25.73
N ASP A 264 8.22 -9.54 -26.39
CA ASP A 264 7.67 -8.81 -27.52
C ASP A 264 8.60 -8.76 -28.72
N PHE A 265 7.96 -8.64 -29.89
CA PHE A 265 8.60 -8.54 -31.20
C PHE A 265 8.08 -7.28 -31.87
N ASP A 266 8.96 -6.29 -32.06
CA ASP A 266 8.63 -5.03 -32.71
C ASP A 266 9.14 -5.02 -34.15
N THR A 267 8.22 -4.74 -35.06
CA THR A 267 8.43 -4.67 -36.51
C THR A 267 8.30 -3.25 -37.07
N ARG A 268 7.94 -2.28 -36.22
CA ARG A 268 7.73 -0.89 -36.64
C ARG A 268 8.99 -0.34 -37.31
N PRO A 269 8.86 0.47 -38.37
CA PRO A 269 10.02 1.05 -39.05
C PRO A 269 10.94 1.86 -38.12
N ASP A 270 10.36 2.49 -37.11
CA ASP A 270 10.96 3.34 -36.09
C ASP A 270 11.10 2.64 -34.73
N ALA A 271 11.06 1.30 -34.70
CA ALA A 271 11.40 0.54 -33.49
C ALA A 271 12.80 0.95 -33.01
N ILE A 272 12.85 1.62 -31.87
CA ILE A 272 14.08 2.11 -31.22
C ILE A 272 14.26 1.38 -29.90
N SER A 273 15.50 1.26 -29.44
CA SER A 273 15.85 0.67 -28.14
C SER A 273 15.47 1.55 -26.94
N ASP A 274 14.63 2.56 -27.14
CA ASP A 274 14.21 3.46 -26.06
C ASP A 274 13.19 2.72 -25.18
N ILE A 275 13.47 2.66 -23.89
CA ILE A 275 12.59 2.05 -22.89
C ILE A 275 11.43 3.01 -22.67
N ARG A 276 10.47 2.97 -23.59
CA ARG A 276 9.20 3.66 -23.40
C ARG A 276 8.32 2.76 -22.56
N TRP A 277 7.62 3.40 -21.63
CA TRP A 277 6.49 2.80 -20.94
C TRP A 277 5.47 2.33 -21.98
N GLU A 278 5.45 1.04 -22.24
CA GLU A 278 4.39 0.40 -23.01
C GLU A 278 3.48 -0.35 -22.02
N GLU A 279 2.17 -0.22 -22.20
CA GLU A 279 1.21 -0.94 -21.37
C GLU A 279 1.42 -2.44 -21.54
N ARG A 280 1.45 -3.16 -20.40
CA ARG A 280 1.56 -4.63 -20.30
C ARG A 280 0.68 -5.31 -21.36
N THR A 281 1.26 -6.24 -22.13
CA THR A 281 0.44 -7.02 -23.08
C THR A 281 -0.36 -8.09 -22.33
N GLU A 282 -1.49 -8.52 -22.91
CA GLU A 282 -2.33 -9.57 -22.32
C GLU A 282 -1.62 -10.94 -22.21
N GLU A 283 -0.45 -11.11 -22.84
CA GLU A 283 0.25 -12.39 -22.97
C GLU A 283 1.49 -12.52 -22.08
N CYS A 284 1.68 -11.65 -21.09
CA CYS A 284 2.83 -11.71 -20.19
C CYS A 284 2.85 -12.97 -19.30
N LEU A 285 4.04 -13.34 -18.81
CA LEU A 285 4.23 -14.36 -17.78
C LEU A 285 4.17 -13.73 -16.38
N GLU A 286 3.15 -14.09 -15.60
CA GLU A 286 3.04 -13.66 -14.21
C GLU A 286 4.00 -14.44 -13.30
N ILE A 287 4.77 -13.69 -12.49
CA ILE A 287 5.74 -14.19 -11.52
C ILE A 287 5.57 -13.39 -10.20
N PRO A 288 4.41 -13.51 -9.53
CA PRO A 288 4.05 -12.64 -8.40
C PRO A 288 4.99 -12.76 -7.20
N HIS A 289 5.72 -13.88 -7.06
CA HIS A 289 6.69 -14.05 -5.98
C HIS A 289 7.92 -13.15 -6.12
N TRP A 290 8.14 -12.52 -7.28
CA TRP A 290 9.17 -11.48 -7.43
C TRP A 290 8.78 -10.20 -6.69
N ASN A 291 7.54 -9.73 -6.89
CA ASN A 291 7.01 -8.61 -6.13
C ASN A 291 6.97 -8.90 -4.63
N GLU A 292 6.51 -10.09 -4.24
CA GLU A 292 6.53 -10.48 -2.82
C GLU A 292 7.96 -10.50 -2.24
N GLY A 293 8.95 -10.85 -3.06
CA GLY A 293 10.37 -10.77 -2.72
C GLY A 293 10.80 -9.33 -2.44
N MET A 294 10.51 -8.42 -3.36
CA MET A 294 10.79 -6.97 -3.23
C MET A 294 10.13 -6.38 -1.98
N GLN A 295 8.82 -6.64 -1.82
CA GLN A 295 8.01 -6.25 -0.68
C GLN A 295 8.58 -6.74 0.66
N ARG A 296 9.30 -7.86 0.65
CA ARG A 296 9.88 -8.45 1.87
C ARG A 296 11.15 -7.75 2.32
N PHE A 297 12.11 -7.52 1.42
CA PHE A 297 13.41 -6.98 1.83
C PHE A 297 13.48 -5.45 1.80
N CYS A 298 12.80 -4.78 0.86
CA CYS A 298 12.79 -3.31 0.82
C CYS A 298 11.86 -2.71 1.87
N TYR A 299 10.60 -3.18 1.91
CA TYR A 299 9.57 -2.52 2.72
C TYR A 299 9.49 -3.06 4.14
N ASP A 300 9.61 -4.38 4.34
CA ASP A 300 9.57 -4.95 5.70
C ASP A 300 10.95 -5.03 6.37
N GLY A 301 12.03 -4.74 5.63
CA GLY A 301 13.41 -4.92 6.12
C GLY A 301 13.78 -6.38 6.42
N ILE A 302 13.00 -7.36 5.91
CA ILE A 302 13.22 -8.77 6.23
C ILE A 302 14.10 -9.41 5.14
N PRO A 303 15.20 -10.09 5.49
CA PRO A 303 16.05 -10.68 4.48
C PRO A 303 15.36 -11.71 3.58
N LEU A 304 15.77 -11.71 2.31
CA LEU A 304 15.32 -12.61 1.26
C LEU A 304 16.43 -13.57 0.86
N ASN A 305 16.16 -14.88 0.87
CA ASN A 305 17.13 -15.85 0.34
C ASN A 305 16.86 -16.06 -1.15
N VAL A 306 17.89 -15.94 -1.98
CA VAL A 306 17.76 -16.08 -3.43
C VAL A 306 18.69 -17.19 -3.92
N THR A 307 18.15 -18.13 -4.67
CA THR A 307 18.95 -19.02 -5.52
C THR A 307 19.08 -18.34 -6.87
N LEU A 308 20.30 -17.95 -7.25
CA LEU A 308 20.58 -17.34 -8.54
C LEU A 308 20.40 -18.36 -9.67
N HIS A 309 20.39 -17.88 -10.92
CA HIS A 309 20.12 -18.73 -12.08
C HIS A 309 21.22 -19.78 -12.32
N ASP A 310 22.48 -19.45 -11.99
CA ASP A 310 23.61 -20.39 -11.96
C ASP A 310 23.47 -21.49 -10.88
N GLY A 311 22.58 -21.29 -9.91
CA GLY A 311 22.31 -22.18 -8.79
C GLY A 311 23.07 -21.83 -7.50
N SER A 312 23.91 -20.81 -7.52
CA SER A 312 24.50 -20.24 -6.31
C SER A 312 23.40 -19.63 -5.43
N LYS A 313 23.70 -19.49 -4.13
CA LYS A 313 22.73 -18.99 -3.14
C LYS A 313 23.27 -17.73 -2.52
N THR A 314 22.42 -16.71 -2.44
CA THR A 314 22.71 -15.44 -1.79
C THR A 314 21.57 -15.06 -0.84
N LYS A 315 21.85 -14.11 0.05
CA LYS A 315 20.88 -13.52 0.96
C LYS A 315 20.91 -12.01 0.77
N ILE A 316 19.79 -11.44 0.36
CA ILE A 316 19.62 -10.00 0.19
C ILE A 316 19.05 -9.44 1.49
N THR A 317 19.68 -8.38 1.98
CA THR A 317 19.23 -7.59 3.15
C THR A 317 18.76 -6.22 2.67
N SER A 318 18.02 -5.49 3.50
CA SER A 318 17.58 -4.11 3.18
C SER A 318 18.75 -3.16 2.90
N GLU A 319 19.93 -3.43 3.46
CA GLU A 319 21.15 -2.65 3.25
C GLU A 319 21.75 -2.80 1.85
N ALA A 320 21.39 -3.85 1.10
CA ALA A 320 21.95 -4.12 -0.22
C ALA A 320 21.47 -3.13 -1.29
N GLY A 321 20.38 -2.39 -1.03
CA GLY A 321 19.70 -1.56 -2.02
C GLY A 321 18.79 -2.38 -2.95
N GLU A 322 17.80 -1.70 -3.54
CA GLU A 322 16.76 -2.32 -4.38
C GLU A 322 17.34 -2.87 -5.70
N ASP A 323 18.31 -2.14 -6.26
CA ASP A 323 18.99 -2.44 -7.52
C ASP A 323 19.66 -3.84 -7.55
N VAL A 324 20.06 -4.38 -6.40
CA VAL A 324 20.72 -5.70 -6.34
C VAL A 324 19.75 -6.81 -6.75
N TYR A 325 18.50 -6.72 -6.30
CA TYR A 325 17.50 -7.73 -6.63
C TYR A 325 17.07 -7.63 -8.10
N GLU A 326 16.88 -6.40 -8.59
CA GLU A 326 16.63 -6.10 -10.00
C GLU A 326 17.72 -6.66 -10.90
N ARG A 327 18.99 -6.44 -10.54
CA ARG A 327 20.13 -6.94 -11.30
C ARG A 327 20.16 -8.46 -11.40
N TYR A 328 19.85 -9.19 -10.33
CA TYR A 328 19.80 -10.65 -10.40
C TYR A 328 18.72 -11.19 -11.33
N ILE A 329 17.58 -10.51 -11.37
CA ILE A 329 16.48 -10.85 -12.28
C ILE A 329 16.83 -10.48 -13.72
N GLY A 330 17.29 -9.25 -13.93
CA GLY A 330 17.71 -8.75 -15.24
C GLY A 330 18.82 -9.60 -15.86
N ASP A 331 19.85 -9.98 -15.08
CA ASP A 331 20.94 -10.82 -15.56
C ASP A 331 20.43 -12.22 -15.97
N MET A 332 19.51 -12.80 -15.20
CA MET A 332 18.89 -14.08 -15.56
C MET A 332 18.04 -13.98 -16.84
N LEU A 333 17.33 -12.87 -17.05
CA LEU A 333 16.56 -12.60 -18.27
C LEU A 333 17.47 -12.41 -19.48
N ARG A 334 18.55 -11.63 -19.32
CA ARG A 334 19.60 -11.47 -20.35
C ARG A 334 20.14 -12.82 -20.78
N ASP A 335 20.60 -13.62 -19.82
CA ASP A 335 21.23 -14.90 -20.12
C ASP A 335 20.23 -15.87 -20.77
N SER A 336 18.95 -15.82 -20.36
CA SER A 336 17.87 -16.57 -21.04
C SER A 336 17.67 -16.16 -22.49
N LEU A 337 17.79 -14.87 -22.80
CA LEU A 337 17.64 -14.34 -24.15
C LEU A 337 18.84 -14.69 -25.04
N ILE A 338 20.04 -14.64 -24.48
CA ILE A 338 21.29 -15.08 -25.14
C ILE A 338 21.21 -16.59 -25.44
N ASP A 339 20.84 -17.43 -24.46
CA ASP A 339 20.68 -18.88 -24.64
C ASP A 339 19.66 -19.20 -25.75
N ALA A 340 18.54 -18.47 -25.79
CA ALA A 340 17.52 -18.61 -26.81
C ALA A 340 18.09 -18.30 -28.22
N ARG A 341 18.89 -17.24 -28.34
CA ARG A 341 19.58 -16.92 -29.60
C ARG A 341 20.57 -18.01 -30.01
N GLU A 342 21.46 -18.40 -29.09
CA GLU A 342 22.54 -19.35 -29.38
C GLU A 342 22.03 -20.76 -29.72
N SER A 343 20.84 -21.12 -29.23
CA SER A 343 20.17 -22.37 -29.57
C SER A 343 19.42 -22.35 -30.92
N GLY A 344 19.45 -21.23 -31.66
CA GLY A 344 18.75 -21.08 -32.93
C GLY A 344 17.23 -20.95 -32.78
N LEU A 345 16.72 -20.63 -31.58
CA LEU A 345 15.28 -20.53 -31.34
C LEU A 345 14.62 -19.50 -32.27
N PHE A 346 15.35 -18.45 -32.63
CA PHE A 346 14.86 -17.33 -33.44
C PHE A 346 15.02 -17.56 -34.96
N ASP A 347 15.61 -18.67 -35.42
CA ASP A 347 15.94 -18.89 -36.83
C ASP A 347 14.73 -18.86 -37.78
N ASN A 348 13.52 -19.15 -37.26
CA ASN A 348 12.28 -19.15 -38.02
C ASN A 348 11.52 -17.82 -37.99
N LEU A 349 12.01 -16.84 -37.23
CA LEU A 349 11.44 -15.50 -37.20
C LEU A 349 11.93 -14.70 -38.41
N PRO A 350 11.10 -13.82 -39.01
CA PRO A 350 11.55 -12.92 -40.05
C PRO A 350 12.40 -11.82 -39.41
N LEU A 351 13.64 -12.08 -39.03
CA LEU A 351 14.48 -11.05 -38.40
C LEU A 351 14.99 -10.03 -39.42
N ALA A 352 14.98 -8.76 -39.06
CA ALA A 352 15.71 -7.73 -39.78
C ALA A 352 17.23 -7.98 -39.67
N ARG A 353 18.00 -7.45 -40.64
CA ARG A 353 19.46 -7.57 -40.64
C ARG A 353 20.12 -6.99 -39.38
N GLU A 354 19.50 -5.97 -38.81
CA GLU A 354 19.97 -5.25 -37.61
C GLU A 354 18.95 -5.44 -36.48
N CYS A 355 18.48 -6.67 -36.29
CA CYS A 355 17.59 -6.98 -35.18
C CYS A 355 18.30 -6.76 -33.84
N PHE A 356 17.68 -6.02 -32.93
CA PHE A 356 18.20 -5.74 -31.59
C PHE A 356 17.51 -6.62 -30.54
N MET A 357 18.19 -6.89 -29.42
CA MET A 357 17.63 -7.57 -28.25
C MET A 357 17.82 -6.70 -27.02
N LEU A 358 16.75 -6.55 -26.24
CA LEU A 358 16.69 -5.71 -25.06
C LEU A 358 16.10 -6.49 -23.88
N VAL A 359 16.66 -6.28 -22.70
CA VAL A 359 16.06 -6.64 -21.41
C VAL A 359 15.93 -5.36 -20.59
N ALA A 360 14.73 -5.02 -20.13
CA ALA A 360 14.50 -3.78 -19.41
C ALA A 360 13.50 -3.95 -18.26
N GLY A 361 13.79 -3.31 -17.14
CA GLY A 361 12.83 -3.11 -16.07
C GLY A 361 11.86 -2.00 -16.43
N THR A 362 10.56 -2.21 -16.20
CA THR A 362 9.55 -1.16 -16.38
C THR A 362 9.64 -0.15 -15.23
N HIS A 363 9.57 -0.60 -13.99
CA HIS A 363 9.82 0.19 -12.77
C HIS A 363 11.18 -0.13 -12.13
N ALA A 364 12.20 -0.43 -12.94
CA ALA A 364 13.49 -0.87 -12.44
C ALA A 364 14.64 -0.16 -13.15
N ASN A 365 15.77 0.00 -12.46
CA ASN A 365 16.98 0.64 -12.96
C ASN A 365 17.84 -0.29 -13.85
N TYR A 366 17.28 -1.41 -14.30
CA TYR A 366 17.97 -2.40 -15.11
C TYR A 366 17.66 -2.24 -16.60
N ALA A 367 18.71 -2.15 -17.41
CA ALA A 367 18.65 -2.24 -18.86
C ALA A 367 19.85 -3.02 -19.40
N TRP A 368 19.61 -3.91 -20.36
CA TRP A 368 20.64 -4.59 -21.13
C TRP A 368 20.28 -4.65 -22.63
N PRO A 369 21.21 -4.31 -23.53
CA PRO A 369 22.52 -3.75 -23.25
C PRO A 369 22.43 -2.38 -22.57
N ASP A 370 23.40 -2.06 -21.70
CA ASP A 370 23.50 -0.72 -21.15
C ASP A 370 23.92 0.27 -22.25
N GLU A 371 23.79 1.58 -22.00
CA GLU A 371 24.19 2.64 -22.96
C GLU A 371 25.67 2.56 -23.43
N ARG A 372 26.44 1.58 -22.96
CA ARG A 372 27.86 1.37 -23.24
C ARG A 372 28.19 0.10 -24.03
N GLY A 373 27.23 -0.73 -24.44
CA GLY A 373 27.55 -2.05 -25.01
C GLY A 373 26.59 -2.60 -26.06
N PHE A 374 26.63 -2.10 -27.30
CA PHE A 374 25.90 -2.68 -28.44
C PHE A 374 26.22 -4.18 -28.65
N CYS A 375 25.19 -5.02 -28.69
CA CYS A 375 25.29 -6.42 -29.10
C CYS A 375 24.41 -6.66 -30.34
N ASP A 376 25.06 -6.71 -31.51
CA ASP A 376 24.42 -6.93 -32.80
C ASP A 376 23.99 -8.42 -32.94
N ALA A 377 22.73 -8.69 -33.33
CA ALA A 377 22.18 -10.06 -33.35
C ALA A 377 22.82 -11.00 -34.40
N HIS A 378 23.61 -10.47 -35.33
CA HIS A 378 24.19 -11.23 -36.45
C HIS A 378 25.66 -11.68 -36.26
N SER A 379 26.25 -11.47 -35.09
CA SER A 379 27.70 -11.63 -34.89
C SER A 379 28.20 -13.07 -34.60
N ALA A 380 27.34 -14.10 -34.63
CA ALA A 380 27.71 -15.47 -34.23
C ALA A 380 28.38 -16.37 -35.30
N HIS A 381 28.75 -15.86 -36.49
CA HIS A 381 29.29 -16.71 -37.57
C HIS A 381 30.58 -16.21 -38.26
N ARG A 382 31.47 -15.51 -37.56
CA ARG A 382 32.80 -15.19 -38.10
C ARG A 382 33.94 -15.54 -37.15
N HIS A 383 34.15 -16.84 -36.94
CA HIS A 383 35.49 -17.37 -36.64
C HIS A 383 35.65 -18.74 -37.29
N ASP A 384 35.98 -18.70 -38.59
CA ASP A 384 36.75 -19.73 -39.27
C ASP A 384 37.48 -19.07 -40.46
N GLY A 385 38.80 -19.22 -40.49
CA GLY A 385 39.64 -18.94 -41.66
C GLY A 385 40.57 -17.72 -41.54
N GLY A 386 41.81 -17.97 -41.09
CA GLY A 386 42.94 -17.03 -41.14
C GLY A 386 44.14 -17.57 -40.37
#